data_AF-A0A553EDE1-F1
#
_entry.id   AF-A0A553EDE1-F1
#
_cell.length_a   1.000
_cell.length_b   1.000
_cell.length_c   1.000
_cell.angle_alpha   90.00
_cell.angle_beta   90.00
_cell.angle_gamma   90.00
#
_symmetry.space_group_name_H-M   'P 1'
#
loop_
_entity.id
_entity.type
_entity.pdbx_description
1 polymer ?
#
loop_
_entity_poly.entity_id
_entity_poly.type
_entity_poly.pdbx_seq_one_letter_code
_entity_poly.pdbx_strand_id
1 'polypeptide(L)'
;MSSLRNKSDINIAAAEHLDGKSIYPPVAHCAYYSCYQFMKHIWLFSMNKTDNDLALLTRNTTEGSHEVLINQITKYLKSKNQDTRSFNTEIVSLKKLRHKSDYDNIEIGSEISANAIKLSKSSLVVLKKCL
;
A
#
# COMPACT_ATOMS: atom_id res chain seq x y z
N MET A 1 -15.27 -5.70 11.04
CA MET A 1 -14.07 -5.19 10.36
C MET A 1 -12.92 -6.15 10.60
N SER A 2 -12.09 -6.46 9.59
CA SER A 2 -10.91 -7.29 9.80
C SER A 2 -9.83 -6.52 10.57
N SER A 3 -8.95 -7.23 11.28
CA SER A 3 -7.79 -6.61 11.94
C SER A 3 -6.89 -5.86 10.95
N LEU A 4 -6.83 -6.31 9.68
CA LEU A 4 -6.07 -5.66 8.60
C LEU A 4 -6.64 -4.30 8.21
N ARG A 5 -7.97 -4.17 8.14
CA ARG A 5 -8.60 -2.88 7.84
C ARG A 5 -8.33 -1.87 8.96
N ASN A 6 -8.47 -2.29 10.22
CA ASN A 6 -8.14 -1.43 11.36
C ASN A 6 -6.66 -1.02 11.36
N LYS A 7 -5.74 -1.97 11.11
CA LYS A 7 -4.31 -1.64 11.00
C LYS A 7 -4.02 -0.67 9.86
N SER A 8 -4.73 -0.79 8.74
CA SER A 8 -4.63 0.15 7.61
C SER A 8 -5.01 1.56 8.03
N ASP A 9 -6.13 1.72 8.72
CA ASP A 9 -6.62 3.02 9.21
C ASP A 9 -5.66 3.60 10.27
N ILE A 10 -5.13 2.78 11.18
CA ILE A 10 -4.12 3.19 12.17
C ILE A 10 -2.82 3.65 11.48
N ASN A 11 -2.36 2.94 10.45
CA ASN A 11 -1.12 3.27 9.76
C ASN A 11 -1.20 4.61 9.01
N ILE A 12 -2.33 4.93 8.38
CA ILE A 12 -2.45 6.24 7.71
C ILE A 12 -2.55 7.37 8.75
N ALA A 13 -3.28 7.16 9.86
CA ALA A 13 -3.32 8.12 10.95
C ALA A 13 -1.95 8.33 11.60
N ALA A 14 -1.15 7.27 11.76
CA ALA A 14 0.22 7.36 12.24
C ALA A 14 1.11 8.16 11.28
N ALA A 15 0.99 7.93 9.97
CA ALA A 15 1.73 8.67 8.95
C ALA A 15 1.45 10.19 9.07
N GLU A 16 0.19 10.58 9.17
CA GLU A 16 -0.22 11.99 9.34
C GLU A 16 0.27 12.58 10.67
N HIS A 17 0.21 11.80 11.75
CA HIS A 17 0.67 12.25 13.07
C HIS A 17 2.19 12.50 13.10
N LEU A 18 2.97 11.62 12.47
CA LEU A 18 4.43 11.71 12.38
C LEU A 18 4.85 12.89 11.50
N ASP A 19 4.19 13.07 10.35
CA ASP A 19 4.38 14.21 9.47
C ASP A 19 4.12 15.54 10.18
N GLY A 20 3.00 15.65 10.93
CA GLY A 20 2.67 16.83 11.73
C GLY A 20 3.63 17.14 12.87
N LYS A 21 4.51 16.19 13.24
CA LYS A 21 5.58 16.35 14.24
C LYS A 21 6.96 16.52 13.61
N SER A 22 7.04 16.66 12.29
CA SER A 22 8.29 16.71 11.54
C SER A 22 9.16 15.45 11.66
N ILE A 23 8.54 14.30 11.98
CA ILE A 23 9.20 12.99 12.07
C ILE A 23 9.01 12.27 10.74
N TYR A 24 9.71 12.73 9.71
CA TYR A 24 9.49 12.34 8.31
C TYR A 24 9.95 10.92 7.92
N PRO A 25 11.11 10.39 8.39
CA PRO A 25 11.60 9.10 7.93
C PRO A 25 10.60 7.93 8.00
N PRO A 26 9.82 7.73 9.09
CA PRO A 26 8.86 6.63 9.17
C PRO A 26 7.56 6.86 8.37
N VAL A 27 7.30 8.06 7.84
CA VAL A 27 6.00 8.39 7.23
C VAL A 27 5.73 7.55 6.00
N ALA A 28 6.72 7.38 5.11
CA ALA A 28 6.55 6.57 3.90
C ALA A 28 6.28 5.10 4.23
N HIS A 29 6.86 4.58 5.30
CA HIS A 29 6.60 3.23 5.80
C HIS A 29 5.14 3.08 6.22
N CYS A 30 4.67 3.93 7.14
CA CYS A 30 3.29 3.91 7.62
C CYS A 30 2.29 4.11 6.47
N ALA A 31 2.52 5.08 5.59
CA ALA A 31 1.68 5.37 4.43
C ALA A 31 1.59 4.15 3.48
N TYR A 32 2.72 3.49 3.18
CA TYR A 32 2.75 2.29 2.35
C TYR A 32 2.03 1.11 3.01
N TYR A 33 2.29 0.85 4.30
CA TYR A 33 1.69 -0.27 5.00
C TYR A 33 0.19 -0.11 5.21
N SER A 34 -0.32 1.13 5.26
CA SER A 34 -1.75 1.38 5.20
C SER A 34 -2.37 0.78 3.94
N CYS A 35 -1.84 1.08 2.75
CA CYS A 35 -2.31 0.50 1.50
C CYS A 35 -2.10 -1.01 1.43
N TYR A 36 -0.92 -1.50 1.84
CA TYR A 36 -0.60 -2.93 1.79
C TYR A 36 -1.56 -3.78 2.63
N GLN A 37 -1.88 -3.33 3.85
CA GLN A 37 -2.81 -4.05 4.72
C GLN A 37 -4.25 -4.00 4.19
N PHE A 38 -4.65 -2.90 3.55
CA PHE A 38 -5.95 -2.82 2.88
C PHE A 38 -6.02 -3.75 1.66
N MET A 39 -4.98 -3.78 0.82
CA MET A 39 -4.84 -4.74 -0.27
C MET A 39 -4.93 -6.18 0.24
N LYS A 40 -4.25 -6.48 1.36
CA LYS A 40 -4.32 -7.80 1.99
C LYS A 40 -5.72 -8.13 2.51
N HIS A 41 -6.45 -7.14 3.03
CA HIS A 41 -7.85 -7.30 3.39
C HIS A 41 -8.72 -7.64 2.17
N ILE A 42 -8.59 -6.93 1.05
CA ILE A 42 -9.32 -7.24 -0.19
C ILE A 42 -9.00 -8.67 -0.66
N TRP A 43 -7.72 -9.04 -0.67
CA TRP A 43 -7.28 -10.38 -1.05
C TRP A 43 -7.97 -11.48 -0.25
N LEU A 44 -7.99 -11.35 1.08
CA LEU A 44 -8.56 -12.38 1.94
C LEU A 44 -10.09 -12.39 1.92
N PHE A 45 -10.73 -11.21 1.93
CA PHE A 45 -12.16 -11.12 2.22
C PHE A 45 -13.04 -10.80 1.00
N SER A 46 -12.51 -10.08 0.00
CA SER A 46 -13.27 -9.73 -1.21
C SER A 46 -12.97 -10.66 -2.38
N MET A 47 -11.75 -11.20 -2.44
CA MET A 47 -11.33 -12.17 -3.46
C MET A 47 -11.43 -13.62 -2.98
N ASN A 48 -11.76 -13.84 -1.71
CA ASN A 48 -11.85 -15.16 -1.05
C ASN A 48 -10.60 -16.01 -1.28
N LYS A 49 -9.41 -15.40 -1.09
CA LYS A 49 -8.10 -16.05 -1.20
C LYS A 49 -7.46 -16.24 0.18
N THR A 50 -6.39 -17.01 0.23
CA THR A 50 -5.64 -17.32 1.43
C THR A 50 -4.21 -16.79 1.36
N ASP A 51 -3.50 -16.82 2.50
CA ASP A 51 -2.06 -16.54 2.52
C ASP A 51 -1.26 -17.57 1.71
N ASN A 52 -1.70 -18.83 1.73
CA ASN A 52 -1.08 -19.91 0.95
C ASN A 52 -1.21 -19.65 -0.56
N ASP A 53 -2.35 -19.15 -1.03
CA ASP A 53 -2.52 -18.78 -2.44
C ASP A 53 -1.50 -17.72 -2.86
N LEU A 54 -1.29 -16.69 -2.03
CA LEU A 54 -0.31 -15.65 -2.33
C LEU A 54 1.11 -16.20 -2.29
N ALA A 55 1.42 -17.07 -1.33
CA ALA A 55 2.73 -17.72 -1.22
C ALA A 55 3.04 -18.62 -2.44
N LEU A 56 2.06 -19.40 -2.90
CA LEU A 56 2.19 -20.24 -4.09
C LEU A 56 2.44 -19.38 -5.35
N LEU A 57 1.67 -18.30 -5.53
CA LEU A 57 1.90 -17.36 -6.64
C LEU A 57 3.29 -16.74 -6.57
N THR A 58 3.73 -16.35 -5.38
CA THR A 58 5.05 -15.74 -5.19
C THR A 58 6.18 -16.71 -5.57
N ARG A 59 6.08 -17.98 -5.15
CA ARG A 59 7.07 -19.02 -5.49
C ARG A 59 7.21 -19.30 -6.98
N ASN A 60 6.15 -19.06 -7.75
CA ASN A 60 6.12 -19.30 -9.20
C ASN A 60 6.61 -18.09 -10.01
N THR A 61 7.17 -17.07 -9.35
CA THR A 61 7.66 -15.85 -9.99
C THR A 61 9.00 -15.43 -9.39
N THR A 62 9.74 -14.58 -10.10
CA THR A 62 10.92 -13.91 -9.56
C THR A 62 10.57 -12.65 -8.75
N GLU A 63 9.27 -12.33 -8.64
CA GLU A 63 8.76 -11.15 -7.96
C GLU A 63 8.61 -11.38 -6.44
N GLY A 64 8.82 -10.33 -5.65
CA GLY A 64 8.54 -10.36 -4.22
C GLY A 64 7.03 -10.36 -3.92
N SER A 65 6.63 -10.90 -2.77
CA SER A 65 5.22 -11.06 -2.37
C SER A 65 4.39 -9.77 -2.42
N HIS A 66 5.02 -8.62 -2.17
CA HIS A 66 4.38 -7.31 -2.26
C HIS A 66 4.01 -6.95 -3.71
N GLU A 67 4.91 -7.25 -4.66
CA GLU A 67 4.68 -6.99 -6.08
C GLU A 67 3.58 -7.91 -6.61
N VAL A 68 3.66 -9.19 -6.26
CA VAL A 68 2.64 -10.18 -6.61
C VAL A 68 1.27 -9.74 -6.09
N LEU A 69 1.18 -9.28 -4.84
CA LEU A 69 -0.09 -8.79 -4.29
C LEU A 69 -0.60 -7.55 -5.05
N ILE A 70 0.27 -6.56 -5.32
CA ILE A 70 -0.11 -5.37 -6.12
C ILE A 70 -0.65 -5.80 -7.48
N ASN A 71 0.03 -6.71 -8.17
CA ASN A 71 -0.38 -7.21 -9.49
C ASN A 71 -1.75 -7.90 -9.44
N GLN A 72 -2.01 -8.72 -8.41
CA GLN A 72 -3.31 -9.38 -8.25
C GLN A 72 -4.43 -8.38 -7.93
N ILE A 73 -4.16 -7.40 -7.07
CA ILE A 73 -5.13 -6.35 -6.75
C ILE A 73 -5.42 -5.48 -7.96
N THR A 74 -4.41 -5.06 -8.72
CA THR A 74 -4.61 -4.29 -9.95
C THR A 74 -5.49 -5.06 -10.94
N LYS A 75 -5.30 -6.37 -11.11
CA LYS A 75 -6.20 -7.22 -11.93
C LYS A 75 -7.63 -7.25 -11.40
N TYR A 76 -7.80 -7.34 -10.09
CA TYR A 76 -9.12 -7.31 -9.45
C TYR A 76 -9.82 -5.95 -9.59
N LEU A 77 -9.10 -4.85 -9.39
CA LEU A 77 -9.62 -3.50 -9.62
C LEU A 77 -10.08 -3.31 -11.07
N LYS A 78 -9.32 -3.87 -12.02
CA LYS A 78 -9.67 -3.83 -13.45
C LYS A 78 -10.98 -4.56 -13.73
N SER A 79 -11.19 -5.73 -13.13
CA SER A 79 -12.46 -6.47 -13.29
C SER A 79 -13.67 -5.78 -12.63
N LYS A 80 -13.41 -4.83 -11.73
CA LYS A 80 -14.41 -3.95 -11.10
C LYS A 80 -14.57 -2.59 -11.81
N ASN A 81 -14.01 -2.43 -13.01
CA ASN A 81 -14.04 -1.17 -13.79
C ASN A 81 -13.52 0.04 -13.02
N GLN A 82 -12.53 -0.14 -12.14
CA GLN A 82 -11.88 0.96 -11.41
C GLN A 82 -10.69 1.54 -12.18
N ASP A 83 -10.27 2.76 -11.82
CA ASP A 83 -9.06 3.37 -12.37
C ASP A 83 -7.80 2.66 -11.87
N THR A 84 -7.36 1.66 -12.63
CA THR A 84 -6.16 0.88 -12.31
C THR A 84 -4.88 1.58 -12.70
N ARG A 85 -4.94 2.54 -13.64
CA ARG A 85 -3.72 3.20 -14.14
C ARG A 85 -3.16 4.10 -13.06
N SER A 86 -4.00 4.99 -12.52
CA SER A 86 -3.60 5.90 -11.45
C SER A 86 -3.18 5.12 -10.21
N PHE A 87 -3.98 4.13 -9.79
CA PHE A 87 -3.65 3.27 -8.66
C PHE A 87 -2.28 2.60 -8.81
N ASN A 88 -2.01 1.96 -9.95
CA ASN A 88 -0.76 1.23 -10.14
C ASN A 88 0.46 2.18 -10.12
N THR A 89 0.35 3.34 -10.75
CA THR A 89 1.41 4.36 -10.69
C THR A 89 1.65 4.85 -9.26
N GLU A 90 0.59 5.11 -8.51
CA GLU A 90 0.67 5.64 -7.16
C GLU A 90 1.26 4.61 -6.18
N ILE A 91 0.76 3.37 -6.18
CA ILE A 91 1.22 2.34 -5.23
C ILE A 91 2.67 1.92 -5.50
N VAL A 92 3.10 1.87 -6.77
CA VAL A 92 4.50 1.60 -7.14
C VAL A 92 5.40 2.76 -6.72
N SER A 93 4.95 4.00 -6.88
CA SER A 93 5.70 5.18 -6.42
C SER A 93 5.83 5.18 -4.90
N LEU A 94 4.75 4.89 -4.18
CA LEU A 94 4.74 4.79 -2.73
C LEU A 94 5.65 3.67 -2.22
N LYS A 95 5.66 2.50 -2.90
CA LYS A 95 6.59 1.40 -2.62
C LYS A 95 8.05 1.85 -2.74
N LYS A 96 8.38 2.62 -3.79
CA LYS A 96 9.73 3.18 -3.99
C LYS A 96 10.10 4.18 -2.89
N LEU A 97 9.17 5.07 -2.51
CA LEU A 97 9.40 6.02 -1.40
C LEU A 97 9.65 5.30 -0.07
N ARG A 98 8.89 4.23 0.22
CA ARG A 98 9.12 3.41 1.40
C ARG A 98 10.50 2.75 1.38
N HIS A 99 10.91 2.18 0.25
CA HIS A 99 12.26 1.59 0.14
C HIS A 99 13.36 2.63 0.39
N LYS A 100 13.24 3.80 -0.25
CA LYS A 100 14.14 4.94 -0.05
C LYS A 100 14.23 5.37 1.41
N SER A 101 13.08 5.44 2.09
CA SER A 101 13.02 5.91 3.48
C SER A 101 13.55 4.87 4.47
N ASP A 102 13.33 3.58 4.20
CA ASP A 102 13.69 2.50 5.12
C ASP A 102 15.15 2.04 4.96
N TYR A 103 15.74 2.14 3.76
CA TYR A 103 16.99 1.46 3.43
C TYR A 103 18.05 2.33 2.74
N ASP A 104 17.67 3.35 2.00
CA ASP A 104 18.64 4.17 1.29
C ASP A 104 19.27 5.18 2.26
N ASN A 105 20.56 5.45 2.09
CA ASN A 105 21.26 6.49 2.86
C ASN A 105 20.95 7.89 2.29
N ILE A 106 19.69 8.32 2.42
CA ILE A 106 19.21 9.63 1.96
C ILE A 106 18.44 10.35 3.08
N GLU A 107 18.44 11.67 3.02
CA GLU A 107 17.60 12.47 3.91
C GLU A 107 16.14 12.45 3.44
N ILE A 108 15.22 12.18 4.37
CA ILE A 108 13.77 12.21 4.12
C ILE A 108 13.20 13.48 4.73
N GLY A 109 12.83 14.42 3.87
CA GLY A 109 12.22 15.70 4.26
C GLY A 109 10.70 15.73 4.14
N SER A 110 10.12 16.89 4.48
CA SER A 110 8.68 17.15 4.46
C SER A 110 8.01 16.91 3.11
N GLU A 111 8.68 17.24 2.00
CA GLU A 111 8.14 17.03 0.66
C GLU A 111 7.89 15.54 0.35
N ILE A 112 8.89 14.69 0.65
CA ILE A 112 8.80 13.24 0.46
C ILE A 112 7.70 12.66 1.36
N SER A 113 7.67 13.11 2.61
CA SER A 113 6.67 12.73 3.61
C SER A 113 5.24 13.05 3.15
N ALA A 114 4.98 14.30 2.77
CA ALA A 114 3.68 14.76 2.28
C ALA A 114 3.25 14.02 1.00
N ASN A 115 4.20 13.76 0.09
CA ASN A 115 3.93 13.00 -1.12
C ASN A 115 3.54 11.54 -0.79
N ALA A 116 4.21 10.90 0.16
CA ALA A 116 3.86 9.54 0.57
C ALA A 116 2.43 9.45 1.13
N ILE A 117 2.02 10.40 1.98
CA ILE A 117 0.64 10.49 2.48
C ILE A 117 -0.35 10.70 1.34
N LYS A 118 -0.06 11.62 0.41
CA LYS A 118 -0.91 11.91 -0.75
C LYS A 118 -1.13 10.64 -1.60
N LEU A 119 -0.05 9.95 -1.97
CA LEU A 119 -0.13 8.71 -2.76
C LEU A 119 -0.92 7.62 -2.04
N SER A 120 -0.71 7.47 -0.73
CA SER A 120 -1.44 6.50 0.09
C SER A 120 -2.94 6.78 0.11
N LYS A 121 -3.33 8.04 0.38
CA LYS A 121 -4.75 8.44 0.39
C LYS A 121 -5.43 8.21 -0.95
N SER A 122 -4.81 8.63 -2.06
CA SER A 122 -5.37 8.40 -3.41
C SER A 122 -5.55 6.90 -3.70
N SER A 123 -4.55 6.09 -3.38
CA SER A 123 -4.62 4.64 -3.53
C SER A 123 -5.74 4.02 -2.68
N LEU A 124 -5.90 4.46 -1.43
CA LEU A 124 -6.98 4.01 -0.55
C LEU A 124 -8.36 4.39 -1.07
N VAL A 125 -8.53 5.55 -1.72
CA VAL A 125 -9.80 5.93 -2.36
C VAL A 125 -10.18 4.91 -3.43
N VAL A 126 -9.24 4.49 -4.28
CA VAL A 126 -9.51 3.48 -5.31
C VAL A 126 -9.82 2.13 -4.69
N LEU A 127 -9.01 1.68 -3.72
CA LEU A 127 -9.20 0.39 -3.04
C LEU A 127 -10.55 0.28 -2.33
N LYS A 128 -11.02 1.36 -1.70
CA LYS A 128 -12.30 1.41 -0.97
C LYS A 128 -13.53 1.27 -1.88
N LYS A 129 -13.41 1.54 -3.18
CA LYS A 129 -14.52 1.36 -4.15
C LYS A 129 -14.83 -0.10 -4.48
N CYS A 130 -14.01 -1.04 -4.01
CA CYS A 130 -14.18 -2.47 -4.28
C CYS A 130 -14.73 -3.28 -3.09
N LEU A 131 -15.06 -2.61 -1.99
CA LEU A 131 -15.84 -3.17 -0.90
C LEU A 131 -17.32 -2.93 -1.15
#